data_AF-A0A3N5EAH6-F1
#
_entry.id   AF-A0A3N5EAH6-F1
#
_cell.length_a   1.000
_cell.length_b   1.000
_cell.length_c   1.000
_cell.angle_alpha   90.00
_cell.angle_beta   90.00
_cell.angle_gamma   90.00
#
_symmetry.space_group_name_H-M   'P 1'
#
loop_
_entity.id
_entity.type
_entity.pdbx_description
1 polymer ?
#
loop_
_entity_poly.entity_id
_entity_poly.type
_entity_poly.pdbx_seq_one_letter_code
_entity_poly.pdbx_strand_id
1 'polypeptide(L)'
;MKNKIYLFAVFIVMISCSKKDDQILPETQEPGKKIQYSHDFFQEKIDNVDNPMVYSVNIIADLDKSKKSTKKVESVGFSSFAFTYSDYDYADYRYLYQELPGQGYAYWADRPVIDLNKGAGGAFIYLYYSPTYYFGINEFWVTIGDGTSDQYSCRVLRSLNGIYNEPADLNRGAGGNFIYAHARYNSSPYLRQITGIGVIAGNSSTIKAPPGWDKINVDLNAGAGGDWIFFIIKR
;
A
#
# COMPACT_ATOMS: atom_id res chain seq x y z
N MET A 1 -8.18 72.18 -2.61
CA MET A 1 -7.60 71.21 -3.56
C MET A 1 -8.72 70.26 -3.99
N LYS A 2 -8.83 70.05 -5.30
CA LYS A 2 -9.87 69.22 -5.93
C LYS A 2 -9.55 67.74 -5.66
N ASN A 3 -10.55 66.95 -5.28
CA ASN A 3 -10.80 65.68 -5.95
C ASN A 3 -12.27 65.26 -5.79
N LYS A 4 -12.96 65.32 -6.93
CA LYS A 4 -14.24 64.70 -7.25
C LYS A 4 -14.03 63.17 -7.23
N ILE A 5 -15.01 62.27 -7.07
CA ILE A 5 -15.94 61.84 -8.14
C ILE A 5 -16.81 60.66 -7.61
N TYR A 6 -18.13 60.83 -7.79
CA TYR A 6 -19.24 59.92 -8.14
C TYR A 6 -19.51 58.56 -7.46
N LEU A 7 -20.63 58.53 -6.71
CA LEU A 7 -21.94 57.96 -7.08
C LEU A 7 -21.96 56.78 -8.09
N PHE A 8 -22.55 55.64 -7.70
CA PHE A 8 -23.68 55.02 -8.41
C PHE A 8 -24.33 53.92 -7.56
N ALA A 9 -25.64 54.05 -7.32
CA ALA A 9 -26.48 52.99 -6.79
C ALA A 9 -26.88 52.04 -7.93
N VAL A 10 -26.91 50.73 -7.66
CA VAL A 10 -27.67 49.78 -8.49
C VAL A 10 -28.46 48.86 -7.57
N PHE A 11 -29.77 48.91 -7.77
CA PHE A 11 -30.81 48.04 -7.24
C PHE A 11 -30.90 46.81 -8.15
N ILE A 12 -30.87 45.58 -7.61
CA ILE A 12 -31.51 44.43 -8.26
C ILE A 12 -32.24 43.60 -7.20
N VAL A 13 -33.57 43.58 -7.36
CA VAL A 13 -34.54 42.63 -6.82
C VAL A 13 -34.55 41.39 -7.72
N MET A 14 -34.66 40.18 -7.16
CA MET A 14 -35.48 39.04 -7.64
C MET A 14 -35.50 37.97 -6.52
N ILE A 15 -36.65 37.61 -5.91
CA ILE A 15 -37.66 36.61 -6.36
C ILE A 15 -36.99 35.23 -6.54
N SER A 16 -37.07 34.33 -5.55
CA SER A 16 -38.17 33.38 -5.26
C SER A 16 -38.33 32.25 -6.30
N CYS A 17 -38.59 31.07 -5.75
CA CYS A 17 -39.05 29.82 -6.38
C CYS A 17 -37.98 29.05 -7.17
N SER A 18 -37.99 27.72 -7.29
CA SER A 18 -38.77 26.58 -6.78
C SER A 18 -38.43 25.44 -7.76
N LYS A 19 -38.61 24.18 -7.32
CA LYS A 19 -38.67 22.94 -8.14
C LYS A 19 -37.30 22.37 -8.54
N LYS A 20 -37.13 21.06 -8.67
CA LYS A 20 -37.92 19.84 -8.38
C LYS A 20 -36.89 18.72 -8.56
N ASP A 21 -37.00 17.68 -7.76
CA ASP A 21 -36.36 16.41 -8.05
C ASP A 21 -36.95 15.85 -9.35
N ASP A 22 -36.24 16.07 -10.45
CA ASP A 22 -36.41 15.29 -11.66
C ASP A 22 -35.28 14.26 -11.66
N GLN A 23 -35.61 13.03 -11.25
CA GLN A 23 -34.77 11.87 -11.52
C GLN A 23 -34.68 11.71 -13.04
N ILE A 24 -33.57 12.18 -13.61
CA ILE A 24 -33.18 11.80 -14.97
C ILE A 24 -32.65 10.37 -14.88
N LEU A 25 -33.52 9.40 -15.17
CA LEU A 25 -33.06 8.08 -15.59
C LEU A 25 -32.21 8.27 -16.86
N PRO A 26 -30.96 7.79 -16.92
CA PRO A 26 -30.16 7.94 -18.12
C PRO A 26 -30.83 7.21 -19.28
N GLU A 27 -31.15 8.00 -20.29
CA GLU A 27 -31.51 7.60 -21.64
C GLU A 27 -30.51 6.54 -22.13
N THR A 28 -31.05 5.45 -22.68
CA THR A 28 -30.26 4.34 -23.23
C THR A 28 -29.25 4.86 -24.26
N GLN A 29 -27.95 4.73 -23.94
CA GLN A 29 -26.87 5.32 -24.72
C GLN A 29 -26.48 4.45 -25.92
N GLU A 30 -26.30 5.10 -27.07
CA GLU A 30 -25.69 4.48 -28.25
C GLU A 30 -24.19 4.17 -28.03
N PRO A 31 -23.71 3.00 -28.48
CA PRO A 31 -22.32 2.61 -28.34
C PRO A 31 -21.40 3.48 -29.21
N GLY A 32 -20.46 4.20 -28.57
CA GLY A 32 -19.30 4.81 -29.25
C GLY A 32 -19.07 6.30 -29.01
N LYS A 33 -19.95 7.02 -28.30
CA LYS A 33 -19.71 8.44 -27.98
C LYS A 33 -18.85 8.57 -26.72
N LYS A 34 -17.66 9.18 -26.85
CA LYS A 34 -16.82 9.51 -25.68
C LYS A 34 -17.54 10.55 -24.82
N ILE A 35 -17.82 10.18 -23.56
CA ILE A 35 -18.48 11.07 -22.60
C ILE A 35 -17.42 11.95 -21.96
N GLN A 36 -17.59 13.26 -22.06
CA GLN A 36 -16.83 14.22 -21.28
C GLN A 36 -17.66 14.59 -20.05
N TYR A 37 -17.23 14.13 -18.89
CA TYR A 37 -17.88 14.43 -17.62
C TYR A 37 -17.52 15.84 -17.14
N SER A 38 -18.48 16.54 -16.52
CA SER A 38 -18.26 17.86 -15.93
C SER A 38 -17.29 17.76 -14.73
N HIS A 39 -16.66 18.87 -14.38
CA HIS A 39 -15.79 18.94 -13.20
C HIS A 39 -16.55 18.55 -11.92
N ASP A 40 -17.81 18.96 -11.82
CA ASP A 40 -18.68 18.69 -10.66
C ASP A 40 -18.97 17.20 -10.45
N PHE A 41 -19.00 16.39 -11.53
CA PHE A 41 -19.17 14.93 -11.44
C PHE A 41 -17.98 14.24 -10.74
N PHE A 42 -16.77 14.80 -10.87
CA PHE A 42 -15.60 14.30 -10.14
C PHE A 42 -15.57 14.82 -8.71
N GLN A 43 -16.03 16.05 -8.46
CA GLN A 43 -16.14 16.62 -7.12
C GLN A 43 -17.07 15.77 -6.23
N GLU A 44 -18.23 15.34 -6.74
CA GLU A 44 -19.20 14.50 -6.02
C GLU A 44 -18.68 13.07 -5.71
N LYS A 45 -17.70 12.57 -6.49
CA LYS A 45 -17.01 11.30 -6.20
C LYS A 45 -15.82 11.45 -5.25
N ILE A 46 -15.22 12.64 -5.17
CA ILE A 46 -14.12 12.95 -4.24
C ILE A 46 -14.68 13.22 -2.84
N ASP A 47 -15.88 13.80 -2.74
CA ASP A 47 -16.54 14.11 -1.47
C ASP A 47 -17.23 12.90 -0.82
N ASN A 48 -17.23 11.74 -1.48
CA ASN A 48 -17.76 10.50 -0.92
C ASN A 48 -16.71 9.78 -0.08
N VAL A 49 -16.37 10.39 1.06
CA VAL A 49 -15.46 9.89 2.11
C VAL A 49 -15.87 8.50 2.62
N ASP A 50 -17.10 8.08 2.36
CA ASP A 50 -17.68 6.81 2.83
C ASP A 50 -17.46 5.60 1.90
N ASN A 51 -16.87 5.76 0.72
CA ASN A 51 -16.50 4.62 -0.14
C ASN A 51 -14.99 4.51 -0.29
N PRO A 52 -14.30 3.80 0.62
CA PRO A 52 -12.86 3.67 0.57
C PRO A 52 -12.45 2.96 -0.73
N MET A 53 -11.70 3.67 -1.59
CA MET A 53 -11.21 3.15 -2.85
C MET A 53 -9.93 2.35 -2.59
N VAL A 54 -9.96 1.07 -2.92
CA VAL A 54 -8.76 0.24 -3.00
C VAL A 54 -8.09 0.51 -4.34
N TYR A 55 -6.89 1.06 -4.30
CA TYR A 55 -6.08 1.28 -5.49
C TYR A 55 -5.46 -0.03 -5.98
N SER A 56 -4.97 -0.85 -5.05
CA SER A 56 -4.36 -2.13 -5.39
C SER A 56 -4.40 -3.13 -4.24
N VAL A 57 -4.43 -4.41 -4.61
CA VAL A 57 -4.20 -5.56 -3.73
C VAL A 57 -3.09 -6.37 -4.39
N ASN A 58 -1.91 -6.36 -3.77
CA ASN A 58 -0.74 -7.04 -4.31
C ASN A 58 -0.37 -8.20 -3.40
N ILE A 59 -0.66 -9.42 -3.89
CA ILE A 59 -0.28 -10.65 -3.18
C ILE A 59 1.19 -10.93 -3.49
N ILE A 60 2.05 -10.75 -2.49
CA ILE A 60 3.49 -10.98 -2.62
C ILE A 60 3.78 -12.48 -2.59
N ALA A 61 3.10 -13.23 -1.73
CA ALA A 61 3.13 -14.69 -1.70
C ALA A 61 1.84 -15.27 -1.10
N ASP A 62 1.38 -16.40 -1.64
CA ASP A 62 0.26 -17.21 -1.13
C ASP A 62 0.63 -18.69 -1.30
N LEU A 63 1.26 -19.26 -0.27
CA LEU A 63 1.85 -20.60 -0.29
C LEU A 63 0.78 -21.70 -0.26
N ASP A 64 -0.45 -21.40 0.16
CA ASP A 64 -1.55 -22.37 0.16
C ASP A 64 -2.01 -22.78 -1.25
N LYS A 65 -1.71 -21.96 -2.27
CA LYS A 65 -2.10 -22.21 -3.67
C LYS A 65 -1.17 -23.17 -4.41
N SER A 66 -0.06 -23.64 -3.81
CA SER A 66 0.86 -24.58 -4.48
C SER A 66 0.31 -26.00 -4.68
N LYS A 67 -0.92 -26.28 -4.26
CA LYS A 67 -1.62 -27.60 -4.31
C LYS A 67 -1.85 -28.22 -5.71
N LYS A 68 -1.28 -27.67 -6.79
CA LYS A 68 -1.45 -28.18 -8.17
C LYS A 68 -0.23 -28.86 -8.78
N SER A 69 0.90 -28.98 -8.06
CA SER A 69 2.05 -29.75 -8.56
C SER A 69 2.05 -31.16 -7.97
N THR A 70 1.81 -32.17 -8.81
CA THR A 70 1.80 -33.60 -8.45
C THR A 70 3.13 -34.16 -7.94
N LYS A 71 4.18 -33.33 -7.84
CA LYS A 71 5.47 -33.66 -7.21
C LYS A 71 6.12 -32.40 -6.66
N LYS A 72 6.00 -32.12 -5.36
CA LYS A 72 7.03 -31.50 -4.51
C LYS A 72 6.47 -31.32 -3.10
N VAL A 73 7.33 -31.50 -2.10
CA VAL A 73 7.09 -31.08 -0.71
C VAL A 73 6.52 -29.65 -0.78
N GLU A 74 5.33 -29.42 -0.23
CA GLU A 74 4.68 -28.11 -0.29
C GLU A 74 5.33 -27.20 0.76
N SER A 75 5.73 -25.98 0.39
CA SER A 75 6.18 -25.01 1.38
C SER A 75 4.98 -24.65 2.25
N VAL A 76 5.16 -24.69 3.57
CA VAL A 76 4.06 -24.52 4.54
C VAL A 76 4.11 -23.19 5.29
N GLY A 77 5.09 -22.33 4.98
CA GLY A 77 5.22 -21.02 5.62
C GLY A 77 6.48 -20.26 5.18
N PHE A 78 6.82 -19.21 5.92
CA PHE A 78 8.00 -18.37 5.69
C PHE A 78 9.07 -18.58 6.76
N SER A 79 10.35 -18.66 6.40
CA SER A 79 11.48 -18.71 7.36
C SER A 79 12.00 -17.32 7.72
N SER A 80 11.83 -16.33 6.83
CA SER A 80 12.30 -14.96 7.07
C SER A 80 11.52 -13.95 6.25
N PHE A 81 11.43 -12.74 6.80
CA PHE A 81 11.06 -11.51 6.11
C PHE A 81 12.17 -10.49 6.29
N ALA A 82 12.46 -9.74 5.23
CA ALA A 82 13.47 -8.70 5.22
C ALA A 82 13.11 -7.63 4.20
N PHE A 83 13.78 -6.47 4.24
CA PHE A 83 13.42 -5.32 3.41
C PHE A 83 14.64 -4.77 2.68
N THR A 84 14.47 -4.06 1.58
CA THR A 84 15.57 -3.27 1.00
C THR A 84 15.12 -1.85 0.77
N TYR A 85 16.08 -0.93 0.77
CA TYR A 85 15.89 0.43 0.32
C TYR A 85 16.52 0.61 -1.06
N SER A 86 15.89 1.47 -1.84
CA SER A 86 16.41 1.88 -3.15
C SER A 86 16.15 3.36 -3.36
N ASP A 87 17.04 4.00 -4.12
CA ASP A 87 16.81 5.33 -4.69
C ASP A 87 16.03 5.23 -6.02
N TYR A 88 15.84 4.01 -6.54
CA TYR A 88 15.12 3.71 -7.77
C TYR A 88 13.78 3.04 -7.49
N ASP A 89 12.77 3.50 -8.22
CA ASP A 89 11.47 2.83 -8.34
C ASP A 89 11.64 1.61 -9.26
N TYR A 90 11.78 0.42 -8.68
CA TYR A 90 11.83 -0.82 -9.43
C TYR A 90 10.44 -1.27 -9.93
N ALA A 91 9.35 -0.61 -9.50
CA ALA A 91 8.05 -0.77 -10.14
C ALA A 91 7.98 0.00 -11.48
N ASP A 92 8.91 0.92 -11.73
CA ASP A 92 9.07 1.56 -13.03
C ASP A 92 9.83 0.63 -13.99
N TYR A 93 9.23 0.39 -15.16
CA TYR A 93 9.76 -0.50 -16.20
C TYR A 93 11.18 -0.14 -16.65
N ARG A 94 11.62 1.12 -16.48
CA ARG A 94 12.97 1.59 -16.80
C ARG A 94 14.05 0.94 -15.92
N TYR A 95 13.68 0.47 -14.73
CA TYR A 95 14.60 -0.08 -13.73
C TYR A 95 14.39 -1.57 -13.47
N LEU A 96 13.43 -2.21 -14.14
CA LEU A 96 13.12 -3.64 -14.01
C LEU A 96 14.35 -4.56 -14.23
N TYR A 97 15.33 -4.09 -15.01
CA TYR A 97 16.55 -4.83 -15.34
C TYR A 97 17.78 -4.42 -14.53
N GLN A 98 17.69 -3.41 -13.66
CA GLN A 98 18.79 -3.11 -12.75
C GLN A 98 18.89 -4.22 -11.69
N GLU A 99 20.11 -4.63 -11.33
CA GLU A 99 20.31 -5.60 -10.27
C GLU A 99 19.72 -5.06 -8.97
N LEU A 100 18.76 -5.79 -8.38
CA LEU A 100 18.29 -5.49 -7.04
C LEU A 100 19.45 -5.67 -6.06
N PRO A 101 19.66 -4.75 -5.10
CA PRO A 101 20.70 -4.91 -4.10
C PRO A 101 20.59 -6.27 -3.39
N GLY A 102 21.67 -7.07 -3.39
CA GLY A 102 21.70 -8.39 -2.75
C GLY A 102 21.51 -9.61 -3.67
N GLN A 103 21.55 -9.43 -5.00
CA GLN A 103 21.36 -10.49 -6.01
C GLN A 103 22.38 -11.65 -6.05
N GLY A 104 23.34 -11.73 -5.14
CA GLY A 104 24.38 -12.78 -5.18
C GLY A 104 23.89 -14.22 -5.06
N TYR A 105 22.64 -14.49 -4.61
CA TYR A 105 22.16 -15.86 -4.34
C TYR A 105 20.66 -16.12 -4.64
N ALA A 106 20.02 -15.29 -5.47
CA ALA A 106 18.58 -15.11 -5.35
C ALA A 106 17.86 -15.12 -6.71
N TYR A 107 17.49 -16.30 -7.23
CA TYR A 107 16.58 -16.47 -8.38
C TYR A 107 15.17 -15.97 -8.02
N TRP A 108 14.78 -14.74 -8.40
CA TRP A 108 13.45 -14.22 -8.04
C TRP A 108 12.85 -13.24 -9.05
N ALA A 109 12.81 -13.63 -10.32
CA ALA A 109 12.34 -12.81 -11.45
C ALA A 109 10.82 -12.52 -11.48
N ASP A 110 10.01 -13.15 -10.63
CA ASP A 110 8.52 -13.11 -10.75
C ASP A 110 7.80 -12.41 -9.58
N ARG A 111 8.49 -11.62 -8.76
CA ARG A 111 7.87 -11.00 -7.58
C ARG A 111 7.24 -9.66 -7.93
N PRO A 112 5.99 -9.38 -7.50
CA PRO A 112 5.44 -8.04 -7.62
C PRO A 112 6.28 -7.07 -6.81
N VAL A 113 6.91 -6.13 -7.50
CA VAL A 113 7.68 -5.05 -6.91
C VAL A 113 6.70 -3.98 -6.46
N ILE A 114 6.50 -3.86 -5.16
CA ILE A 114 5.61 -2.86 -4.57
C ILE A 114 6.45 -2.00 -3.65
N ASP A 115 6.48 -0.71 -3.95
CA ASP A 115 7.01 0.28 -3.02
C ASP A 115 6.06 0.43 -1.83
N LEU A 116 6.55 0.08 -0.64
CA LEU A 116 5.81 0.17 0.61
C LEU A 116 5.71 1.59 1.15
N ASN A 117 6.45 2.53 0.56
CA ASN A 117 6.49 3.94 0.93
C ASN A 117 5.85 4.83 -0.14
N LYS A 118 4.97 4.25 -0.97
CA LYS A 118 4.47 4.89 -2.18
C LYS A 118 3.69 6.17 -1.88
N GLY A 119 4.09 7.25 -2.53
CA GLY A 119 3.44 8.56 -2.43
C GLY A 119 3.86 9.39 -1.20
N ALA A 120 4.60 8.80 -0.24
CA ALA A 120 5.09 9.51 0.93
C ALA A 120 6.34 10.36 0.65
N GLY A 121 7.06 10.03 -0.43
CA GLY A 121 8.26 10.75 -0.85
C GLY A 121 9.45 10.45 0.06
N GLY A 122 10.12 9.31 -0.15
CA GLY A 122 11.30 8.89 0.61
C GLY A 122 12.07 7.81 -0.14
N ALA A 123 12.73 6.91 0.57
CA ALA A 123 13.31 5.73 -0.05
C ALA A 123 12.21 4.83 -0.61
N PHE A 124 12.46 4.14 -1.73
CA PHE A 124 11.63 3.06 -2.19
C PHE A 124 11.91 1.82 -1.34
N ILE A 125 10.86 1.17 -0.84
CA ILE A 125 11.01 0.10 0.15
C ILE A 125 10.33 -1.17 -0.36
N TYR A 126 11.06 -2.28 -0.39
CA TYR A 126 10.56 -3.54 -0.93
C TYR A 126 10.69 -4.68 0.08
N LEU A 127 9.64 -5.50 0.19
CA LEU A 127 9.63 -6.71 1.01
C LEU A 127 10.27 -7.88 0.28
N TYR A 128 11.07 -8.63 1.02
CA TYR A 128 11.62 -9.92 0.65
C TYR A 128 11.18 -10.98 1.65
N TYR A 129 11.03 -12.20 1.15
CA TYR A 129 10.69 -13.36 1.97
C TYR A 129 11.47 -14.58 1.52
N SER A 130 11.63 -15.53 2.44
CA SER A 130 12.12 -16.88 2.14
C SER A 130 11.06 -17.91 2.55
N PRO A 131 10.60 -18.77 1.62
CA PRO A 131 9.70 -19.87 1.98
C PRO A 131 10.42 -20.96 2.78
N THR A 132 9.67 -21.78 3.52
CA THR A 132 10.17 -22.96 4.25
C THR A 132 9.20 -24.14 4.15
N TYR A 133 9.75 -25.34 4.30
CA TYR A 133 9.01 -26.62 4.34
C TYR A 133 8.77 -27.12 5.78
N TYR A 134 9.33 -26.43 6.78
CA TYR A 134 9.26 -26.80 8.19
C TYR A 134 8.35 -25.83 8.95
N PHE A 135 8.60 -25.64 10.25
CA PHE A 135 8.01 -24.52 10.97
C PHE A 135 8.43 -23.21 10.32
N GLY A 136 7.53 -22.24 10.35
CA GLY A 136 7.72 -20.91 9.80
C GLY A 136 7.34 -19.85 10.80
N ILE A 137 7.39 -18.61 10.33
CA ILE A 137 6.90 -17.44 11.05
C ILE A 137 5.42 -17.65 11.36
N ASN A 138 5.07 -17.56 12.63
CA ASN A 138 3.70 -17.70 13.13
C ASN A 138 3.13 -16.34 13.58
N GLU A 139 3.96 -15.32 13.77
CA GLU A 139 3.55 -13.98 14.16
C GLU A 139 4.25 -12.95 13.27
N PHE A 140 3.46 -12.03 12.72
CA PHE A 140 3.92 -10.87 11.98
C PHE A 140 3.09 -9.68 12.43
N TRP A 141 3.76 -8.62 12.85
CA TRP A 141 3.12 -7.41 13.35
C TRP A 141 3.94 -6.18 12.96
N VAL A 142 3.32 -5.01 13.12
CA VAL A 142 3.95 -3.73 12.79
C VAL A 142 3.81 -2.81 14.00
N THR A 143 4.86 -2.05 14.30
CA THR A 143 4.86 -1.01 15.34
C THR A 143 5.13 0.36 14.72
N ILE A 144 4.68 1.40 15.41
CA ILE A 144 4.86 2.80 15.02
C ILE A 144 5.47 3.58 16.19
N GLY A 145 6.44 4.42 15.89
CA GLY A 145 7.10 5.31 16.84
C GLY A 145 8.56 4.95 17.09
N ASP A 146 9.28 5.92 17.65
CA ASP A 146 10.69 5.78 18.02
C ASP A 146 10.88 4.71 19.11
N GLY A 147 12.00 4.00 19.05
CA GLY A 147 12.35 2.94 20.00
C GLY A 147 11.46 1.70 19.95
N THR A 148 10.58 1.57 18.95
CA THR A 148 9.69 0.39 18.83
C THR A 148 10.31 -0.79 18.07
N SER A 149 11.54 -0.63 17.56
CA SER A 149 12.31 -1.75 17.03
C SER A 149 12.88 -2.62 18.17
N ASP A 150 12.97 -3.92 17.92
CA ASP A 150 13.47 -4.91 18.88
C ASP A 150 14.17 -6.08 18.18
N GLN A 151 14.43 -7.17 18.93
CA GLN A 151 15.09 -8.37 18.41
C GLN A 151 14.28 -9.13 17.34
N TYR A 152 12.97 -8.90 17.25
CA TYR A 152 12.07 -9.49 16.26
C TYR A 152 11.87 -8.61 15.02
N SER A 153 12.39 -7.38 15.04
CA SER A 153 12.31 -6.48 13.89
C SER A 153 12.96 -7.09 12.67
N CYS A 154 12.21 -7.10 11.58
CA CYS A 154 12.69 -7.43 10.26
C CYS A 154 13.76 -6.42 9.85
N ARG A 155 14.75 -6.90 9.10
CA ARG A 155 15.99 -6.16 8.86
C ARG A 155 16.16 -5.81 7.41
N VAL A 156 17.00 -4.81 7.17
CA VAL A 156 17.45 -4.45 5.84
C VAL A 156 18.29 -5.60 5.27
N LEU A 157 18.00 -6.04 4.05
CA LEU A 157 18.83 -6.94 3.29
C LEU A 157 20.07 -6.19 2.82
N ARG A 158 21.19 -6.89 2.89
CA ARG A 158 22.52 -6.44 2.50
C ARG A 158 22.48 -5.55 1.25
N SER A 159 22.76 -4.26 1.42
CA SER A 159 22.96 -3.36 0.29
C SER A 159 24.24 -3.75 -0.44
N LEU A 160 24.32 -3.51 -1.76
CA LEU A 160 25.51 -3.71 -2.58
C LEU A 160 26.75 -3.00 -2.00
N ASN A 161 26.55 -1.95 -1.20
CA ASN A 161 27.62 -1.13 -0.62
C ASN A 161 27.89 -1.40 0.88
N GLY A 162 27.27 -2.41 1.51
CA GLY A 162 27.55 -2.74 2.92
C GLY A 162 26.52 -3.63 3.63
N ILE A 163 26.90 -4.15 4.81
CA ILE A 163 25.99 -4.91 5.69
C ILE A 163 25.18 -3.92 6.53
N TYR A 164 24.00 -3.53 6.05
CA TYR A 164 22.98 -2.99 6.93
C TYR A 164 22.33 -4.17 7.64
N ASN A 165 22.74 -4.46 8.86
CA ASN A 165 22.04 -5.37 9.76
C ASN A 165 21.29 -4.52 10.79
N GLU A 166 20.43 -3.62 10.32
CA GLU A 166 19.61 -2.74 11.14
C GLU A 166 18.12 -3.05 10.92
N PRO A 167 17.25 -2.76 11.92
CA PRO A 167 15.81 -2.77 11.72
C PRO A 167 15.40 -1.93 10.52
N ALA A 168 14.52 -2.46 9.69
CA ALA A 168 14.03 -1.74 8.53
C ALA A 168 12.93 -0.75 8.94
N ASP A 169 13.21 0.54 8.84
CA ASP A 169 12.22 1.61 8.92
C ASP A 169 11.46 1.69 7.59
N LEU A 170 10.17 1.34 7.64
CA LEU A 170 9.27 1.28 6.48
C LEU A 170 8.75 2.66 6.05
N ASN A 171 9.23 3.73 6.68
CA ASN A 171 8.92 5.11 6.31
C ASN A 171 10.21 5.92 6.01
N ARG A 172 11.31 5.20 5.71
CA ARG A 172 12.65 5.80 5.65
C ARG A 172 12.72 6.95 4.66
N GLY A 173 13.17 8.10 5.15
CA GLY A 173 13.42 9.29 4.34
C GLY A 173 12.16 10.06 3.95
N ALA A 174 10.96 9.60 4.32
CA ALA A 174 9.71 10.31 4.03
C ALA A 174 9.29 11.30 5.13
N GLY A 175 10.03 11.37 6.24
CA GLY A 175 9.83 12.38 7.28
C GLY A 175 8.62 12.14 8.19
N GLY A 176 8.01 10.95 8.14
CA GLY A 176 6.92 10.53 9.01
C GLY A 176 7.38 9.76 10.25
N ASN A 177 6.48 8.92 10.79
CA ASN A 177 6.81 8.08 11.94
C ASN A 177 7.77 6.95 11.55
N PHE A 178 8.63 6.55 12.49
CA PHE A 178 9.37 5.28 12.37
C PHE A 178 8.41 4.10 12.40
N ILE A 179 8.50 3.21 11.42
CA ILE A 179 7.60 2.06 11.29
C ILE A 179 8.43 0.80 11.11
N TYR A 180 8.22 -0.18 11.99
CA TYR A 180 8.97 -1.44 11.95
C TYR A 180 8.03 -2.62 11.82
N ALA A 181 8.28 -3.46 10.81
CA ALA A 181 7.69 -4.79 10.75
C ALA A 181 8.52 -5.77 11.58
N HIS A 182 7.85 -6.73 12.18
CA HIS A 182 8.44 -7.72 13.06
C HIS A 182 7.92 -9.09 12.72
N ALA A 183 8.78 -10.09 12.87
CA ALA A 183 8.43 -11.47 12.63
C ALA A 183 8.97 -12.35 13.75
N ARG A 184 8.13 -13.24 14.27
CA ARG A 184 8.54 -14.25 15.22
C ARG A 184 8.31 -15.63 14.66
N TYR A 185 9.34 -16.45 14.82
CA TYR A 185 9.31 -17.88 14.59
C TYR A 185 8.91 -18.59 15.88
N ASN A 186 8.08 -19.62 15.76
CA ASN A 186 7.82 -20.55 16.84
C ASN A 186 7.96 -21.98 16.30
N SER A 187 8.70 -22.81 17.03
CA SER A 187 8.90 -24.22 16.70
C SER A 187 7.70 -25.10 16.98
N SER A 188 6.60 -24.55 17.53
CA SER A 188 5.40 -25.31 17.83
C SER A 188 4.63 -25.70 16.56
N PRO A 189 4.46 -27.01 16.27
CA PRO A 189 3.64 -27.49 15.15
C PRO A 189 2.17 -27.11 15.25
N TYR A 190 1.71 -26.67 16.43
CA TYR A 190 0.30 -26.40 16.71
C TYR A 190 -0.12 -24.95 16.47
N LEU A 191 0.84 -24.05 16.20
CA LEU A 191 0.54 -22.66 15.89
C LEU A 191 0.32 -22.50 14.39
N ARG A 192 -0.73 -21.74 14.02
CA ARG A 192 -1.02 -21.41 12.62
C ARG A 192 0.09 -20.51 12.07
N GLN A 193 0.85 -21.05 11.12
CA GLN A 193 1.90 -20.33 10.43
C GLN A 193 1.30 -19.27 9.51
N ILE A 194 2.08 -18.28 9.15
CA ILE A 194 1.72 -17.35 8.09
C ILE A 194 2.03 -18.03 6.76
N THR A 195 1.00 -18.23 5.95
CA THR A 195 1.07 -18.88 4.63
C THR A 195 0.95 -17.89 3.49
N GLY A 196 0.50 -16.66 3.76
CA GLY A 196 0.49 -15.59 2.79
C GLY A 196 0.86 -14.24 3.36
N ILE A 197 1.51 -13.42 2.53
CA ILE A 197 1.84 -12.03 2.80
C ILE A 197 1.54 -11.20 1.55
N GLY A 198 0.99 -10.02 1.75
CA GLY A 198 0.67 -9.08 0.68
C GLY A 198 0.50 -7.68 1.22
N VAL A 199 0.16 -6.77 0.30
CA VAL A 199 -0.03 -5.35 0.58
C VAL A 199 -1.34 -4.91 -0.05
N ILE A 200 -2.09 -4.09 0.68
CA ILE A 200 -3.23 -3.37 0.12
C ILE A 200 -2.96 -1.87 0.22
N ALA A 201 -3.31 -1.15 -0.83
CA ALA A 201 -3.18 0.30 -0.89
C ALA A 201 -4.48 0.95 -1.31
N GLY A 202 -4.76 2.14 -0.79
CA GLY A 202 -5.98 2.88 -1.11
C GLY A 202 -5.97 4.32 -0.64
N ASN A 203 -7.12 4.97 -0.74
CA ASN A 203 -7.30 6.37 -0.35
C ASN A 203 -7.76 6.58 1.11
N SER A 204 -7.92 5.50 1.88
CA SER A 204 -8.48 5.57 3.22
C SER A 204 -7.94 4.48 4.16
N SER A 205 -7.87 4.82 5.45
CA SER A 205 -7.50 3.88 6.51
C SER A 205 -8.50 2.74 6.70
N THR A 206 -9.73 2.92 6.20
CA THR A 206 -10.84 1.97 6.39
C THR A 206 -10.92 0.90 5.30
N ILE A 207 -10.00 0.90 4.33
CA ILE A 207 -9.93 -0.17 3.32
C ILE A 207 -9.84 -1.54 3.98
N LYS A 208 -10.55 -2.52 3.40
CA LYS A 208 -10.67 -3.88 3.94
C LYS A 208 -9.75 -4.83 3.18
N ALA A 209 -9.17 -5.78 3.90
CA ALA A 209 -8.48 -6.90 3.26
C ALA A 209 -9.46 -7.75 2.44
N PRO A 210 -8.99 -8.42 1.38
CA PRO A 210 -9.78 -9.42 0.67
C PRO A 210 -10.23 -10.56 1.60
N PRO A 211 -11.32 -11.27 1.27
CA PRO A 211 -11.76 -12.44 2.04
C PRO A 211 -10.65 -13.47 2.23
N GLY A 212 -10.49 -13.97 3.47
CA GLY A 212 -9.45 -14.94 3.83
C GLY A 212 -8.08 -14.32 4.13
N TRP A 213 -7.97 -12.99 4.13
CA TRP A 213 -6.77 -12.25 4.52
C TRP A 213 -7.08 -11.30 5.68
N ASP A 214 -6.15 -11.18 6.61
CA ASP A 214 -6.22 -10.28 7.76
C ASP A 214 -5.37 -9.03 7.49
N LYS A 215 -5.96 -7.84 7.68
CA LYS A 215 -5.24 -6.56 7.60
C LYS A 215 -4.51 -6.28 8.92
N ILE A 216 -3.25 -5.90 8.83
CA ILE A 216 -2.54 -5.29 9.96
C ILE A 216 -2.87 -3.80 9.98
N ASN A 217 -3.57 -3.34 11.02
CA ASN A 217 -4.07 -1.97 11.16
C ASN A 217 -2.96 -0.95 11.53
N VAL A 218 -1.87 -0.94 10.76
CA VAL A 218 -0.83 0.10 10.82
C VAL A 218 -0.54 0.56 9.40
N ASP A 219 -0.76 1.85 9.17
CA ASP A 219 -0.43 2.49 7.89
C ASP A 219 1.09 2.63 7.76
N LEU A 220 1.65 2.11 6.67
CA LEU A 220 3.10 2.11 6.42
C LEU A 220 3.64 3.50 6.06
N ASN A 221 2.76 4.44 5.71
CA ASN A 221 3.09 5.83 5.42
C ASN A 221 2.72 6.78 6.58
N ALA A 222 2.40 6.24 7.76
CA ALA A 222 1.81 7.04 8.83
C ALA A 222 2.69 8.25 9.20
N GLY A 223 2.11 9.45 9.11
CA GLY A 223 2.77 10.72 9.44
C GLY A 223 3.64 11.31 8.32
N ALA A 224 3.93 10.57 7.24
CA ALA A 224 4.61 11.11 6.07
C ALA A 224 3.63 11.62 4.99
N GLY A 225 2.38 11.12 5.03
CA GLY A 225 1.42 11.33 3.94
C GLY A 225 1.63 10.31 2.81
N GLY A 226 0.87 10.42 1.73
CA GLY A 226 0.89 9.43 0.63
C GLY A 226 -0.31 8.48 0.66
N ASP A 227 -0.16 7.34 -0.01
CA ASP A 227 -1.23 6.33 -0.06
C ASP A 227 -1.40 5.67 1.31
N TRP A 228 -2.61 5.20 1.64
CA TRP A 228 -2.82 4.37 2.81
C TRP A 228 -2.39 2.95 2.48
N ILE A 229 -1.28 2.49 3.07
CA ILE A 229 -0.66 1.21 2.73
C ILE A 229 -0.67 0.31 3.97
N PHE A 230 -1.16 -0.92 3.82
CA PHE A 230 -1.21 -1.89 4.91
C PHE A 230 -0.70 -3.25 4.46
N PHE A 231 -0.01 -3.95 5.34
CA PHE A 231 0.20 -5.39 5.16
C PHE A 231 -1.11 -6.15 5.33
N ILE A 232 -1.25 -7.20 4.53
CA ILE A 232 -2.24 -8.26 4.72
C ILE A 232 -1.54 -9.61 4.87
N ILE A 233 -2.03 -10.44 5.79
CA ILE A 233 -1.50 -11.78 6.05
C ILE A 233 -2.57 -12.84 5.90
N LYS A 234 -2.15 -14.07 5.64
CA LYS A 234 -3.00 -15.26 5.60
C LYS A 234 -2.37 -16.37 6.42
N ARG A 235 -3.20 -17.19 7.05
CA ARG A 235 -2.85 -18.22 8.03
C ARG A 235 -3.54 -19.54 7.74
#